data_AF-A0A729HWI6-F1
#
_entry.id   AF-A0A729HWI6-F1
#
_cell.length_a   1.000
_cell.length_b   1.000
_cell.length_c   1.000
_cell.angle_alpha   90.00
_cell.angle_beta   90.00
_cell.angle_gamma   90.00
#
_symmetry.space_group_name_H-M   'P 1'
#
loop_
_entity.id
_entity.type
_entity.pdbx_description
1 polymer ?
#
loop_
_entity_poly.entity_id
_entity_poly.type
_entity_poly.pdbx_seq_one_letter_code
_entity_poly.pdbx_strand_id
1 'polypeptide(L)' 'MKSQLNILQGIMEKQFIPYIQPVVDAETERLIGGEVLMRWRKSDKEILTPEKFLQEAECAGLIIRMTCDLL' A
#
# COMPACT_ATOMS: atom_id res chain seq x y z
N MET A 1 -14.29 -19.57 -11.43
CA MET A 1 -13.62 -18.24 -11.40
C MET A 1 -12.87 -18.16 -10.09
N LYS A 2 -11.53 -18.18 -10.11
CA LYS A 2 -10.72 -18.01 -8.88
C LYS A 2 -10.88 -16.56 -8.43
N SER A 3 -11.66 -16.29 -7.38
CA SER A 3 -11.73 -14.96 -6.76
C SER A 3 -10.30 -14.57 -6.37
N GLN A 4 -9.77 -13.50 -6.97
CA GLN A 4 -9.80 -12.13 -6.45
C GLN A 4 -9.05 -12.04 -5.12
N LEU A 5 -8.12 -11.09 -5.06
CA LEU A 5 -7.09 -10.97 -4.05
C LEU A 5 -7.74 -10.96 -2.64
N ASN A 6 -7.41 -11.93 -1.77
CA ASN A 6 -8.01 -11.96 -0.42
C ASN A 6 -7.42 -10.84 0.46
N ILE A 7 -7.97 -9.63 0.34
CA ILE A 7 -7.50 -8.42 1.03
C ILE A 7 -7.68 -8.57 2.54
N LEU A 8 -8.78 -9.17 3.01
CA LEU A 8 -9.01 -9.40 4.44
C LEU A 8 -7.91 -10.27 5.06
N GLN A 9 -7.50 -11.34 4.37
CA GLN A 9 -6.37 -12.16 4.81
C GLN A 9 -5.09 -11.32 4.88
N GLY A 10 -4.82 -10.51 3.86
CA GLY A 10 -3.64 -9.63 3.84
C GLY A 10 -3.63 -8.62 4.99
N ILE A 11 -4.80 -8.09 5.38
CA ILE A 11 -4.94 -7.21 6.55
C ILE A 11 -4.60 -7.97 7.83
N MET A 12 -5.21 -9.14 8.04
CA MET A 12 -4.95 -9.97 9.24
C MET A 12 -3.49 -10.40 9.36
N GLU A 13 -2.84 -10.67 8.23
CA GLU A 13 -1.43 -11.08 8.16
C GLU A 13 -0.45 -9.89 8.11
N LYS A 14 -0.92 -8.64 8.25
CA LYS A 14 -0.10 -7.41 8.18
C LYS A 14 0.78 -7.34 6.92
N GLN A 15 0.23 -7.75 5.79
CA GLN A 15 0.91 -7.78 4.50
C GLN A 15 0.92 -6.42 3.78
N PHE A 16 0.09 -5.49 4.21
CA PHE A 16 0.08 -4.11 3.72
C PHE A 16 1.13 -3.29 4.48
N ILE A 17 2.18 -2.88 3.78
CA ILE A 17 3.36 -2.23 4.36
C ILE A 17 3.61 -0.86 3.72
N PRO A 18 4.18 0.10 4.45
CA PRO A 18 4.47 1.43 3.92
C PRO A 18 5.78 1.40 3.15
N TYR A 19 5.77 1.98 1.95
CA TYR A 19 6.97 2.41 1.25
C TYR A 19 7.03 3.93 1.36
N ILE A 20 8.22 4.49 1.52
CA ILE A 20 8.42 5.94 1.60
C ILE A 20 9.12 6.39 0.32
N GLN A 21 8.46 7.21 -0.49
CA GLN A 21 9.06 7.83 -1.65
C GLN A 21 9.63 9.20 -1.25
N PRO A 22 10.94 9.45 -1.40
CA PRO A 22 11.54 10.75 -1.09
C PRO A 22 10.92 11.87 -1.91
N VAL A 23 10.62 12.99 -1.25
CA VAL A 23 10.26 14.25 -1.90
C VAL A 23 11.44 15.20 -1.74
N VAL A 24 11.94 15.70 -2.87
CA VAL A 24 13.10 16.59 -2.94
C VAL A 24 12.69 17.97 -3.41
N ASP A 25 13.32 19.00 -2.86
CA ASP A 25 13.20 20.36 -3.35
C ASP A 25 13.88 20.48 -4.73
N ALA A 26 13.17 21.02 -5.71
CA ALA A 26 13.62 21.00 -7.11
C ALA A 26 14.77 21.97 -7.41
N GLU A 27 14.98 22.99 -6.58
CA GLU A 27 16.05 23.98 -6.77
C GLU A 27 17.31 23.60 -5.99
N THR A 28 17.14 23.11 -4.77
CA THR A 28 18.23 22.82 -3.83
C THR A 28 18.60 21.34 -3.76
N GLU A 29 17.81 20.46 -4.37
CA GLU A 29 17.93 19.00 -4.34
C GLU A 29 17.91 18.39 -2.93
N ARG A 30 17.51 19.17 -1.92
CA ARG A 30 17.45 18.71 -0.54
C ARG A 30 16.22 17.84 -0.33
N LEU A 31 16.37 16.78 0.47
CA LEU A 31 15.25 16.00 0.97
C LEU A 31 14.37 16.88 1.86
N ILE A 32 13.11 17.06 1.48
CA ILE A 32 12.14 17.89 2.21
C ILE A 32 10.97 17.09 2.80
N GLY A 33 10.85 15.81 2.44
CA GLY A 33 9.82 14.94 3.01
C GLY A 33 9.77 13.57 2.35
N GLY A 34 8.67 12.87 2.57
CA GLY A 34 8.40 11.61 1.92
C GLY A 34 6.90 11.35 1.79
N GLU A 35 6.51 10.71 0.69
CA GLU A 35 5.17 10.23 0.46
C GLU A 35 5.05 8.77 0.94
N VAL A 36 4.04 8.49 1.76
CA VAL A 36 3.72 7.12 2.20
C VAL A 36 2.89 6.45 1.12
N LEU A 37 3.42 5.36 0.58
CA LEU A 37 2.78 4.57 -0.46
C LEU A 37 2.56 3.15 0.04
N MET A 38 1.31 2.72 0.12
CA MET A 38 0.98 1.36 0.53
C MET A 38 1.50 0.34 -0.51
N ARG A 39 2.02 -0.78 -0.04
CA ARG A 39 2.37 -1.94 -0.85
C ARG A 39 1.82 -3.20 -0.22
N TRP A 40 1.43 -4.17 -1.03
CA TRP A 40 1.02 -5.48 -0.54
C TRP A 40 2.14 -6.48 -0.75
N ARG A 41 2.84 -6.84 0.34
CA ARG A 41 3.85 -7.89 0.36
C ARG A 41 3.20 -9.24 0.61
N LYS A 42 2.96 -10.01 -0.45
CA LYS A 42 2.43 -11.39 -0.36
C LYS A 42 3.49 -12.40 0.03
N SER A 43 4.73 -12.14 -0.35
CA SER A 43 5.92 -12.89 0.05
C SER A 43 7.14 -11.98 -0.11
N ASP A 44 8.31 -12.42 0.38
CA ASP A 44 9.55 -11.63 0.24
C ASP A 44 9.95 -11.34 -1.22
N LYS A 45 9.40 -12.07 -2.19
CA LYS A 45 9.68 -11.91 -3.62
C LYS A 45 8.53 -11.27 -4.40
N GLU A 46 7.38 -11.01 -3.77
CA GLU A 46 6.18 -10.50 -4.44
C GLU A 46 5.61 -9.31 -3.67
N ILE A 47 5.79 -8.13 -4.26
CA ILE A 47 5.29 -6.87 -3.73
C ILE A 47 4.41 -6.22 -4.79
N LEU A 48 3.14 -6.06 -4.46
CA LEU A 48 2.15 -5.48 -5.36
C LEU A 48 1.98 -3.99 -5.10
N THR A 49 1.82 -3.23 -6.17
CA THR A 49 1.46 -1.81 -6.13
C THR A 49 -0.05 -1.64 -5.85
N PRO A 50 -0.47 -0.48 -5.33
CA PRO A 50 -1.88 -0.18 -5.05
C PRO A 50 -2.81 -0.46 -6.22
N GLU A 51 -2.40 -0.15 -7.45
CA GLU A 51 -3.20 -0.38 -8.67
C GLU A 51 -3.74 -1.81 -8.80
N LYS A 52 -3.08 -2.81 -8.20
CA LYS A 52 -3.53 -4.20 -8.24
C LYS A 52 -4.68 -4.52 -7.29
N PHE A 53 -4.88 -3.76 -6.22
CA PHE A 53 -5.84 -4.09 -5.17
C PHE A 53 -6.74 -2.93 -4.72
N LEU A 54 -6.39 -1.69 -5.04
CA LEU A 54 -7.04 -0.48 -4.53
C LEU A 54 -8.53 -0.44 -4.90
N GLN A 55 -8.86 -0.73 -6.17
CA GLN A 55 -10.26 -0.73 -6.62
C GLN A 55 -11.12 -1.73 -5.84
N GLU A 56 -10.60 -2.92 -5.57
CA GLU A 56 -11.31 -3.95 -4.80
C GLU A 56 -11.43 -3.53 -3.32
N ALA A 57 -10.38 -2.95 -2.74
CA ALA A 57 -10.39 -2.43 -1.38
C ALA A 57 -11.39 -1.28 -1.20
N GLU A 58 -11.50 -0.38 -2.17
CA GLU A 58 -12.45 0.74 -2.18
C GLU A 58 -13.89 0.25 -2.30
N CYS A 59 -14.18 -0.61 -3.28
CA CYS A 59 -15.49 -1.20 -3.47
C CYS A 59 -15.96 -2.00 -2.24
N ALA A 60 -15.04 -2.67 -1.54
CA ALA A 60 -15.33 -3.41 -0.32
C ALA A 60 -15.37 -2.54 0.95
N GLY A 61 -15.05 -1.23 0.86
CA GLY A 61 -14.96 -0.33 2.00
C GLY A 61 -13.78 -0.61 2.95
N LEU A 62 -12.86 -1.48 2.56
CA LEU A 62 -11.69 -1.87 3.38
C LEU A 62 -10.58 -0.83 3.36
N ILE A 63 -10.57 0.08 2.37
CA ILE A 63 -9.50 1.07 2.20
C ILE A 63 -9.28 1.92 3.46
N ILE A 64 -10.35 2.33 4.15
CA ILE A 64 -10.25 3.12 5.38
C ILE A 64 -9.50 2.34 6.45
N ARG A 65 -9.88 1.06 6.66
CA ARG A 65 -9.22 0.20 7.64
C ARG A 65 -7.75 0.00 7.29
N MET A 66 -7.46 -0.26 6.03
CA MET A 66 -6.08 -0.44 5.54
C MET A 66 -5.24 0.82 5.75
N THR A 67 -5.80 2.00 5.51
CA THR A 67 -5.12 3.28 5.74
C THR A 67 -4.86 3.51 7.23
N CYS A 68 -5.83 3.22 8.11
CA CYS A 68 -5.64 3.34 9.56
C CYS A 68 -4.60 2.36 10.10
N ASP A 69 -4.58 1.11 9.60
CA ASP A 69 -3.59 0.10 10.03
C ASP A 69 -2.16 0.41 9.55
N LEU A 70 -2.00 1.31 8.57
CA LEU A 70 -0.72 1.72 8.01
C LEU A 70 -0.04 2.86 8.79
N LEU A 71 -0.83 3.65 9.54
CA LEU A 71 -0.39 4.79 10.36
C LEU A 71 -0.05 4.35 11.78
#